data_AF-A0A2K8VBT0-F1
#
_entry.id   AF-A0A2K8VBT0-F1
#
_cell.length_a   1.000
_cell.length_b   1.000
_cell.length_c   1.000
_cell.angle_alpha   90.00
_cell.angle_beta   90.00
_cell.angle_gamma   90.00
#
_symmetry.space_group_name_H-M   'P 1'
#
loop_
_entity.id
_entity.type
_entity.pdbx_description
1 polymer ?
#
loop_
_entity_poly.entity_id
_entity_poly.type
_entity_poly.pdbx_seq_one_letter_code
_entity_poly.pdbx_strand_id
1 'polypeptide(L)'
;MNRKQIENREDVFLLVNSFYKKKVDEIIGEFFTKTIPENEWDSHIQKLTDFWETNLFFVRKFKGNPIKVHRDVDTNFNQTIQQEYFGIWFQ
;
A
#
# COMPACT_ATOMS: atom_id res chain seq x y z
N MET A 1 -1.46 -17.79 18.27
CA MET A 1 -0.22 -17.22 17.68
C MET A 1 0.10 -15.94 18.41
N ASN A 2 1.33 -15.79 18.89
CA ASN A 2 1.80 -14.56 19.54
C ASN A 2 2.19 -13.57 18.44
N ARG A 3 1.48 -12.44 18.31
CA ARG A 3 1.77 -11.42 17.29
C ARG A 3 2.83 -10.46 17.85
N LYS A 4 3.89 -10.20 17.07
CA LYS A 4 4.89 -9.19 17.40
C LYS A 4 4.22 -7.80 17.46
N GLN A 5 4.53 -7.03 18.51
CA GLN A 5 4.10 -5.63 18.60
C GLN A 5 4.91 -4.77 17.61
N ILE A 6 4.25 -3.73 17.07
CA ILE A 6 4.89 -2.74 16.21
C ILE A 6 5.46 -1.65 17.11
N GLU A 7 6.77 -1.50 17.14
CA GLU A 7 7.46 -0.61 18.09
C GLU A 7 8.23 0.52 17.38
N ASN A 8 8.60 0.33 16.11
CA ASN A 8 9.41 1.27 15.35
C ASN A 8 9.07 1.25 13.84
N ARG A 9 9.77 2.08 13.07
CA ARG A 9 9.60 2.18 11.62
C ARG A 9 9.99 0.90 10.90
N GLU A 10 11.04 0.22 11.35
CA GLU A 10 11.51 -1.03 10.76
C GLU A 10 10.43 -2.12 10.80
N ASP A 11 9.65 -2.17 11.88
CA ASP A 11 8.49 -3.05 12.01
C ASP A 11 7.38 -2.72 11.02
N VAL A 12 7.10 -1.43 10.85
CA VAL A 12 6.12 -0.96 9.86
C VAL A 12 6.59 -1.32 8.44
N PHE A 13 7.88 -1.11 8.13
CA PHE A 13 8.44 -1.49 6.84
C PHE A 13 8.30 -2.99 6.58
N LEU A 14 8.66 -3.83 7.56
CA LEU A 14 8.55 -5.27 7.44
C LEU A 14 7.09 -5.70 7.18
N LEU A 15 6.13 -5.13 7.92
CA LEU A 15 4.71 -5.42 7.73
C LEU A 15 4.25 -5.01 6.33
N VAL A 16 4.51 -3.77 5.91
CA VAL A 16 4.08 -3.24 4.62
C VAL A 16 4.72 -4.02 3.47
N ASN A 17 6.03 -4.23 3.51
CA ASN A 17 6.75 -4.97 2.46
C ASN A 17 6.23 -6.41 2.34
N SER A 18 6.04 -7.10 3.46
CA SER A 18 5.54 -8.48 3.46
C SER A 18 4.10 -8.57 2.94
N PHE A 19 3.26 -7.60 3.29
CA PHE A 19 1.89 -7.51 2.80
C PHE A 19 1.86 -7.32 1.27
N TYR A 20 2.61 -6.37 0.74
CA TYR A 20 2.58 -6.09 -0.71
C TYR A 20 3.25 -7.16 -1.56
N LYS A 21 4.23 -7.91 -1.01
CA LYS A 21 4.74 -9.12 -1.65
C LYS A 21 3.66 -10.18 -1.89
N LYS A 22 2.65 -10.28 -1.03
CA LYS A 22 1.50 -11.17 -1.24
C LYS A 22 0.53 -10.59 -2.26
N LYS A 23 0.29 -9.27 -2.22
CA LYS A 23 -0.71 -8.61 -3.08
C LYS A 23 -0.36 -8.53 -4.55
N VAL A 24 0.92 -8.53 -4.90
CA VAL A 24 1.35 -8.55 -6.31
C VAL A 24 1.00 -9.86 -7.03
N ASP A 25 0.83 -10.96 -6.28
CA ASP A 25 0.48 -12.28 -6.83
C ASP A 25 -1.04 -12.55 -6.86
N GLU A 26 -1.86 -11.65 -6.30
CA GLU A 26 -3.31 -11.77 -6.27
C GLU A 26 -3.96 -11.13 -7.51
N ILE A 27 -5.27 -11.34 -7.70
CA ILE A 27 -6.03 -10.75 -8.84
C ILE A 27 -5.97 -9.23 -8.88
N ILE A 28 -5.73 -8.57 -7.74
CA ILE A 28 -5.56 -7.11 -7.66
C ILE A 28 -4.15 -6.65 -8.06
N GLY A 29 -3.20 -7.58 -8.23
CA GLY A 29 -1.80 -7.31 -8.57
C GLY A 29 -1.65 -6.50 -9.85
N GLU A 30 -2.55 -6.68 -10.82
CA GLU A 30 -2.57 -5.93 -12.08
C GLU A 30 -2.70 -4.41 -11.85
N PHE A 31 -3.49 -3.98 -10.85
CA PHE A 31 -3.64 -2.55 -10.55
C PHE A 31 -2.32 -1.94 -10.08
N PHE A 32 -1.50 -2.72 -9.36
CA PHE A 32 -0.21 -2.27 -8.88
C PHE A 32 0.84 -2.29 -9.98
N THR A 33 0.98 -3.40 -10.70
CA THR A 33 2.03 -3.59 -11.72
C THR A 33 1.85 -2.67 -12.93
N LYS A 34 0.61 -2.31 -13.28
CA LYS A 34 0.35 -1.32 -14.35
C LYS A 34 0.47 0.13 -13.89
N THR A 35 0.36 0.40 -12.59
CA THR A 35 0.44 1.77 -12.05
C THR A 35 1.84 2.14 -11.58
N ILE A 36 2.59 1.18 -11.05
CA ILE A 36 3.88 1.40 -10.39
C ILE A 36 4.95 0.67 -11.21
N PRO A 37 5.86 1.42 -11.87
CA PRO A 37 7.01 0.83 -12.55
C PRO A 37 7.85 -0.02 -11.58
N GLU A 38 8.43 -1.11 -12.08
CA GLU A 38 9.22 -2.05 -11.26
C GLU A 38 10.39 -1.35 -10.54
N ASN A 39 11.05 -0.41 -11.22
CA ASN A 39 12.14 0.40 -10.65
C ASN A 39 11.69 1.43 -9.61
N GLU A 40 10.39 1.65 -9.44
CA GLU A 40 9.81 2.54 -8.43
C GLU A 40 9.19 1.80 -7.26
N TRP A 41 9.17 0.46 -7.29
CA TRP A 41 8.52 -0.36 -6.27
C TRP A 41 9.07 -0.11 -4.87
N ASP A 42 10.40 -0.07 -4.72
CA ASP A 42 11.04 0.20 -3.43
C ASP A 42 10.65 1.59 -2.89
N SER A 43 10.57 2.59 -3.76
CA SER A 43 10.12 3.94 -3.38
C SER A 43 8.65 3.94 -2.96
N HIS A 44 7.81 3.18 -3.65
CA HIS A 44 6.41 2.99 -3.29
C HIS A 44 6.25 2.37 -1.89
N ILE A 45 7.02 1.31 -1.60
CA ILE A 45 7.01 0.69 -0.27
C ILE A 45 7.46 1.68 0.81
N GLN A 46 8.52 2.46 0.57
CA GLN A 46 8.95 3.51 1.53
C GLN A 46 7.85 4.55 1.78
N LYS A 47 7.14 5.00 0.73
CA LYS A 47 6.02 5.93 0.84
C LYS A 47 4.87 5.37 1.68
N LEU A 48 4.57 4.08 1.53
CA LEU A 48 3.56 3.40 2.33
C LEU A 48 4.01 3.16 3.77
N THR A 49 5.30 2.90 3.99
CA THR A 49 5.88 2.90 5.34
C THR A 49 5.73 4.27 5.99
N ASP A 50 6.01 5.38 5.29
CA ASP A 50 5.79 6.73 5.80
C ASP A 50 4.32 6.99 6.15
N PHE A 51 3.40 6.52 5.30
CA PHE A 51 1.96 6.62 5.54
C PHE A 51 1.58 5.94 6.86
N TRP A 52 1.99 4.70 7.06
CA TRP A 52 1.65 3.97 8.28
C TRP A 52 2.41 4.46 9.51
N GLU A 53 3.69 4.84 9.39
CA GLU A 53 4.47 5.45 10.48
C GLU A 53 3.78 6.73 10.97
N THR A 54 3.29 7.55 10.05
CA THR A 54 2.52 8.76 10.37
C THR A 54 1.26 8.45 11.17
N ASN A 55 0.51 7.42 10.77
CA ASN A 55 -0.76 7.08 11.41
C ASN A 55 -0.59 6.32 12.74
N LEU A 56 0.45 5.49 12.87
CA LEU A 56 0.69 4.65 14.05
C LEU A 56 1.45 5.40 15.15
N PHE A 57 2.44 6.21 14.78
CA PHE A 57 3.31 6.92 15.72
C PHE A 57 3.06 8.43 15.77
N PHE A 58 2.07 8.94 15.02
CA PHE A 58 1.68 10.35 15.00
C PHE A 58 2.82 11.32 14.60
N VAL A 59 3.75 10.85 13.76
CA VAL A 59 4.88 11.65 13.24
C VAL A 59 4.55 12.23 11.86
N ARG A 60 4.99 13.45 11.56
CA ARG A 60 4.74 14.07 10.24
C ARG A 60 5.74 13.58 9.18
N LYS A 61 5.56 12.36 8.68
CA LYS A 61 6.42 11.76 7.64
C LYS A 61 5.77 11.75 6.26
N PHE A 62 4.56 11.24 6.16
CA PHE A 62 3.85 11.13 4.90
C PHE A 62 3.38 12.48 4.37
N LYS A 63 3.60 12.71 3.08
CA LYS A 63 3.09 13.87 2.34
C LYS A 63 2.35 13.37 1.10
N GLY A 64 1.05 13.67 1.02
CA GLY A 64 0.24 13.30 -0.14
C GLY A 64 -1.24 13.30 0.16
N ASN A 65 -2.03 13.02 -0.88
CA ASN A 65 -3.48 12.88 -0.78
C ASN A 65 -3.88 11.47 -1.25
N PRO A 66 -4.04 10.50 -0.33
CA PRO A 66 -4.40 9.12 -0.66
C PRO A 66 -5.68 9.05 -1.49
N ILE A 67 -6.71 9.80 -1.12
CA ILE A 67 -8.01 9.76 -1.81
C ILE A 67 -7.89 10.29 -3.25
N LYS A 68 -7.01 11.26 -3.51
CA LYS A 68 -6.74 11.72 -4.87
C LYS A 68 -6.06 10.61 -5.69
N VAL A 69 -4.99 10.01 -5.19
CA VAL A 69 -4.25 9.01 -5.97
C VAL A 69 -5.08 7.77 -6.28
N HIS A 70 -5.92 7.29 -5.36
CA HIS A 70 -6.79 6.14 -5.64
C HIS A 70 -7.88 6.47 -6.67
N ARG A 71 -8.41 7.71 -6.68
CA ARG A 71 -9.33 8.17 -7.74
C ARG A 71 -8.65 8.29 -9.10
N ASP A 72 -7.41 8.79 -9.13
CA ASP A 72 -6.63 8.89 -10.36
C ASP A 72 -6.33 7.49 -10.92
N VAL A 73 -6.00 6.52 -10.05
CA VAL A 73 -5.84 5.11 -10.43
C VAL A 73 -7.14 4.56 -11.02
N ASP A 74 -8.26 4.65 -10.31
CA ASP A 74 -9.54 4.15 -10.82
C ASP A 74 -9.93 4.79 -12.17
N THR A 75 -9.64 6.08 -12.35
CA THR A 75 -9.82 6.78 -13.64
C THR A 75 -8.97 6.15 -14.75
N ASN A 76 -7.71 5.80 -14.48
CA ASN A 76 -6.82 5.13 -15.43
C ASN A 76 -7.26 3.69 -15.76
N PHE A 77 -8.05 3.08 -14.88
CA PHE A 77 -8.72 1.79 -15.10
C PHE A 77 -10.17 1.96 -15.56
N ASN A 78 -10.53 3.10 -16.14
CA ASN A 78 -11.87 3.36 -16.70
C ASN A 78 -13.01 3.19 -15.69
N GLN A 79 -12.77 3.53 -14.42
CA GLN A 79 -13.75 3.44 -13.33
C GLN A 79 -14.25 2.01 -13.06
N THR A 80 -13.39 1.02 -13.28
CA THR A 80 -13.72 -0.40 -13.12
C THR A 80 -13.32 -0.99 -11.77
N ILE A 81 -12.65 -0.23 -10.89
CA ILE A 81 -12.25 -0.75 -9.57
C ILE A 81 -13.47 -0.79 -8.65
N GLN A 82 -13.99 -2.00 -8.44
CA GLN A 82 -15.14 -2.28 -7.60
C GLN A 82 -14.77 -2.59 -6.14
N GLN A 83 -15.77 -2.61 -5.26
CA GLN A 83 -15.61 -2.84 -3.83
C GLN A 83 -15.01 -4.23 -3.52
N GLU A 84 -15.25 -5.23 -4.37
CA GLU A 84 -14.75 -6.60 -4.21
C GLU A 84 -13.22 -6.64 -4.20
N TYR A 85 -12.56 -5.77 -4.98
CA TYR A 85 -11.09 -5.67 -5.00
C TYR A 85 -10.54 -5.14 -3.68
N PHE A 86 -11.24 -4.23 -3.01
CA PHE A 86 -10.89 -3.84 -1.64
C PHE A 86 -11.06 -5.01 -0.67
N GLY A 87 -12.11 -5.83 -0.85
CA GLY A 87 -12.31 -7.05 -0.08
C GLY A 87 -11.12 -8.02 -0.19
N ILE A 88 -10.57 -8.19 -1.39
CA ILE A 88 -9.37 -8.98 -1.64
C ILE A 88 -8.15 -8.34 -0.98
N TRP A 89 -8.01 -7.01 -1.05
CA TRP A 89 -6.91 -6.29 -0.41
C TRP A 89 -6.88 -6.48 1.11
N PHE A 90 -8.03 -6.57 1.79
CA PHE A 90 -8.10 -6.77 3.24
C PHE A 90 -7.74 -8.18 3.76
N GLN A 91 -7.60 -9.18 2.87
CA GLN A 91 -7.38 -10.60 3.23
C GLN A 91 -5.90 -11.00 3.36
#